data_AF-A0A7C1ED04-F1
#
_entry.id   AF-A0A7C1ED04-F1
#
_cell.length_a   1.000
_cell.length_b   1.000
_cell.length_c   1.000
_cell.angle_alpha   90.00
_cell.angle_beta   90.00
_cell.angle_gamma   90.00
#
_symmetry.space_group_name_H-M   'P 1'
#
loop_
_entity.id
_entity.type
_entity.pdbx_description
1 polymer ?
#
loop_
_entity_poly.entity_id
_entity_poly.type
_entity_poly.pdbx_seq_one_letter_code
_entity_poly.pdbx_strand_id
1 'polypeptide(L)'
;MIFDSAEHPERTNATLERVCEVLDNALEEEAARVKARLTERLGDVEPRKPLSEKQADVVVDVFDRAELARENWEDLIRQLEYSEISTAEAIDVHRALKIPVSHLEEDVVPVKGQGCWILDSKGRWYLDMDSNYSATNLGMANGELARGLYNQARLLVSMKEDRVQIARTRFLKEIGPMMPPGLDHFYWQNSGGEAVDKCLKFAKAYTGTRDVIAFKNGFHGRTHGAVAVTWNRAYREPFGLADEKWVHFADFNDADSVHRLMDQTDAKIIIMEMVQGEEGGNLPAQQEFIDDLWELAKERHAVIIDDEVQAGFGRTAVEEGDWFACHSYGVVPDIMAIGKSFGGGYPVTAVVTSQEISSAMQPGWDGSTFGGNPMAMTAALIATRQMRRHDITGNVIDRTEQMSDGLRELQKKHPVMDDIRGRGLMLAFSVGSPENVSRLQQALHRKGVKSSLSTGPYIRFLPPTVISPGEVDVFLQRLGGALVELK
;
A
#
# COMPACT_ATOMS: atom_id res chain seq x y z
N MET A 1 -28.60 13.37 7.67
CA MET A 1 -28.14 14.49 8.53
C MET A 1 -28.41 14.26 10.02
N ILE A 2 -29.37 13.41 10.41
CA ILE A 2 -29.53 13.04 11.81
C ILE A 2 -28.59 11.88 12.10
N PHE A 3 -27.58 12.15 12.91
CA PHE A 3 -26.69 11.14 13.48
C PHE A 3 -27.51 10.06 14.22
N ASP A 4 -27.51 8.84 13.67
CA ASP A 4 -27.98 7.66 14.39
C ASP A 4 -26.78 6.99 15.05
N SER A 5 -26.56 7.30 16.33
CA SER A 5 -25.47 6.70 17.12
C SER A 5 -25.57 5.18 17.28
N ALA A 6 -26.76 4.60 17.07
CA ALA A 6 -26.95 3.16 17.17
C ALA A 6 -26.36 2.43 15.95
N GLU A 7 -26.50 3.01 14.76
CA GLU A 7 -25.98 2.44 13.51
C GLU A 7 -24.57 2.96 13.16
N HIS A 8 -24.23 4.18 13.56
CA HIS A 8 -22.97 4.85 13.23
C HIS A 8 -22.26 5.42 14.47
N PRO A 9 -21.87 4.59 15.46
CA PRO A 9 -21.30 5.06 16.73
C PRO A 9 -19.98 5.86 16.58
N GLU A 10 -19.31 5.78 15.44
CA GLU A 10 -18.08 6.50 15.10
C GLU A 10 -18.29 7.93 14.60
N ARG A 11 -19.52 8.31 14.25
CA ARG A 11 -19.82 9.59 13.58
C ARG A 11 -20.31 10.66 14.56
N THR A 12 -20.52 11.87 14.05
CA THR A 12 -21.28 12.94 14.72
C THR A 12 -22.16 13.64 13.67
N ASN A 13 -22.93 14.67 14.06
CA ASN A 13 -23.56 15.54 13.07
C ASN A 13 -22.51 16.35 12.32
N ALA A 14 -22.78 16.64 11.04
CA ALA A 14 -21.92 17.52 10.24
C ALA A 14 -21.75 18.90 10.88
N THR A 15 -20.59 19.51 10.69
CA THR A 15 -20.32 20.91 11.07
C THR A 15 -20.96 21.87 10.06
N LEU A 16 -21.23 23.11 10.47
CA LEU A 16 -21.78 24.11 9.53
C LEU A 16 -20.81 24.38 8.38
N GLU A 17 -19.50 24.38 8.64
CA GLU A 17 -18.47 24.54 7.61
C GLU A 17 -18.56 23.42 6.57
N ARG A 18 -18.75 22.16 6.99
CA ARG A 18 -18.96 21.03 6.07
C ARG A 18 -20.26 21.16 5.27
N VAL A 19 -21.36 21.53 5.91
CA VAL A 19 -22.64 21.76 5.21
C VAL A 19 -22.46 22.81 4.10
N CYS A 20 -21.77 23.92 4.39
CA CYS A 20 -21.49 24.96 3.41
C CYS A 20 -20.58 24.47 2.27
N GLU A 21 -19.53 23.70 2.57
CA GLU A 21 -18.63 23.13 1.55
C GLU A 21 -19.37 22.19 0.60
N VAL A 22 -20.24 21.33 1.13
CA VAL A 22 -21.02 20.39 0.32
C VAL A 22 -22.00 21.12 -0.62
N LEU A 23 -22.59 22.22 -0.16
CA LEU A 23 -23.38 23.10 -1.03
C LEU A 23 -22.54 23.68 -2.17
N ASP A 24 -21.33 24.15 -1.87
CA ASP A 24 -20.43 24.70 -2.90
C ASP A 24 -20.00 23.64 -3.92
N ASN A 25 -19.80 22.39 -3.49
CA ASN A 25 -19.45 21.29 -4.38
C ASN A 25 -20.62 20.90 -5.32
N ALA A 26 -21.86 20.90 -4.81
CA ALA A 26 -23.00 20.29 -5.50
C ALA A 26 -23.92 21.28 -6.23
N LEU A 27 -23.97 22.56 -5.83
CA LEU A 27 -25.03 23.50 -6.25
C LEU A 27 -24.57 24.69 -7.10
N GLU A 28 -23.28 24.78 -7.47
CA GLU A 28 -22.73 25.88 -8.27
C GLU A 28 -23.26 27.27 -7.81
N GLU A 29 -23.97 28.01 -8.67
CA GLU A 29 -24.52 29.34 -8.36
C GLU A 29 -25.64 29.33 -7.31
N GLU A 30 -26.37 28.22 -7.14
CA GLU A 30 -27.45 28.10 -6.15
C GLU A 30 -26.92 27.97 -4.71
N ALA A 31 -25.66 27.56 -4.53
CA ALA A 31 -25.04 27.39 -3.22
C ALA A 31 -25.14 28.68 -2.38
N ALA A 32 -24.92 29.84 -2.99
CA ALA A 32 -24.96 31.13 -2.30
C ALA A 32 -26.36 31.44 -1.72
N ARG A 33 -27.42 31.15 -2.49
CA ARG A 33 -28.82 31.34 -2.08
C ARG A 33 -29.16 30.48 -0.86
N VAL A 34 -28.76 29.20 -0.88
CA VAL A 34 -29.05 28.25 0.19
C VAL A 34 -28.24 28.58 1.45
N LYS A 35 -26.95 28.89 1.31
CA LYS A 35 -26.09 29.31 2.43
C LYS A 35 -26.62 30.56 3.13
N ALA A 36 -27.10 31.56 2.39
CA ALA A 36 -27.68 32.76 2.99
C ALA A 36 -28.89 32.44 3.88
N ARG A 37 -29.77 31.53 3.44
CA ARG A 37 -30.92 31.07 4.23
C ARG A 37 -30.49 30.26 5.46
N LEU A 38 -29.44 29.43 5.35
CA LEU A 38 -28.89 28.72 6.50
C LEU A 38 -28.37 29.69 7.56
N THR A 39 -27.58 30.69 7.16
CA THR A 39 -27.07 31.71 8.08
C THR A 39 -28.20 32.49 8.76
N GLU A 40 -29.23 32.89 8.01
CA GLU A 40 -30.40 33.58 8.57
C GLU A 40 -31.13 32.72 9.63
N ARG A 41 -31.31 31.42 9.35
CA ARG A 41 -32.11 30.52 10.20
C ARG A 41 -31.35 29.95 11.39
N LEU A 42 -30.05 29.73 11.25
CA LEU A 42 -29.20 29.15 12.30
C LEU A 42 -28.64 30.21 13.26
N GLY A 43 -28.48 31.47 12.80
CA GLY A 43 -27.88 32.53 13.58
C GLY A 43 -26.38 32.33 13.77
N ASP A 44 -25.86 32.68 14.95
CA ASP A 44 -24.45 32.55 15.29
C ASP A 44 -24.12 31.10 15.71
N VAL A 45 -23.49 30.35 14.81
CA VAL A 45 -23.08 28.96 15.02
C VAL A 45 -21.58 28.85 14.75
N GLU A 46 -20.87 28.25 15.71
CA GLU A 46 -19.45 27.94 15.56
C GLU A 46 -19.23 27.03 14.33
N PRO A 47 -18.47 27.44 13.29
CA PRO A 47 -18.45 26.73 12.02
C PRO A 47 -17.97 25.28 12.08
N ARG A 48 -17.00 24.99 12.97
CA ARG A 48 -16.33 23.68 13.12
C ARG A 48 -16.82 22.87 14.32
N LYS A 49 -17.97 23.24 14.88
CA LYS A 49 -18.60 22.47 15.95
C LYS A 49 -19.68 21.57 15.33
N PRO A 50 -19.77 20.29 15.75
CA PRO A 50 -20.88 19.44 15.32
C PRO A 50 -22.21 20.12 15.63
N LEU A 51 -23.11 20.16 14.64
CA LEU A 51 -24.43 20.75 14.82
C LEU A 51 -25.22 19.96 15.87
N SER A 52 -25.94 20.65 16.75
CA SER A 52 -26.93 20.00 17.61
C SER A 52 -28.09 19.44 16.77
N GLU A 53 -28.87 18.50 17.31
CA GLU A 53 -30.05 17.93 16.63
C GLU A 53 -31.00 19.03 16.13
N LYS A 54 -31.30 20.03 16.97
CA LYS A 54 -32.15 21.17 16.60
C LYS A 54 -31.60 21.98 15.44
N GLN A 55 -30.28 22.15 15.38
CA GLN A 55 -29.64 22.87 14.27
C GLN A 55 -29.63 22.02 13.00
N ALA A 56 -29.38 20.70 13.12
CA ALA A 56 -29.47 19.78 12.00
C ALA A 56 -30.89 19.77 11.40
N ASP A 57 -31.94 19.78 12.22
CA ASP A 57 -33.34 19.89 11.77
C ASP A 57 -33.59 21.19 10.98
N VAL A 58 -32.97 22.30 11.39
CA VAL A 58 -33.04 23.56 10.64
C VAL A 58 -32.34 23.44 9.29
N VAL A 59 -31.20 22.76 9.22
CA VAL A 59 -30.53 22.50 7.92
C VAL A 59 -31.45 21.68 7.02
N VAL A 60 -32.06 20.59 7.52
CA VAL A 60 -33.02 19.77 6.76
C VAL A 60 -34.17 20.63 6.23
N ASP A 61 -34.79 21.46 7.07
CA ASP A 61 -35.91 22.33 6.66
C ASP A 61 -35.50 23.35 5.59
N VAL A 62 -34.30 23.92 5.67
CA VAL A 62 -33.81 24.85 4.62
C VAL A 62 -33.57 24.13 3.31
N PHE A 63 -33.00 22.92 3.41
CA PHE A 63 -32.73 22.02 2.30
C PHE A 63 -34.02 21.59 1.58
N ASP A 64 -35.04 21.14 2.32
CA ASP A 64 -36.35 20.77 1.77
C ASP A 64 -37.05 21.94 1.05
N ARG A 65 -36.91 23.16 1.59
CA ARG A 65 -37.52 24.38 1.02
C ARG A 65 -36.70 25.02 -0.11
N ALA A 66 -35.53 24.49 -0.42
CA ALA A 66 -34.69 25.02 -1.49
C ALA A 66 -35.16 24.56 -2.89
N GLU A 67 -36.10 23.61 -2.95
CA GLU A 67 -36.65 23.05 -4.21
C GLU A 67 -35.55 22.53 -5.15
N LEU A 68 -34.51 21.91 -4.57
CA LEU A 68 -33.37 21.40 -5.31
C LEU A 68 -33.78 20.26 -6.25
N ALA A 69 -33.11 20.17 -7.40
CA ALA A 69 -33.21 18.99 -8.24
C ALA A 69 -32.86 17.73 -7.44
N ARG A 70 -33.55 16.62 -7.72
CA ARG A 70 -33.36 15.35 -7.00
C ARG A 70 -31.90 14.86 -7.02
N GLU A 71 -31.21 15.04 -8.13
CA GLU A 71 -29.81 14.63 -8.28
C GLU A 71 -28.88 15.41 -7.34
N ASN A 72 -29.08 16.73 -7.23
CA ASN A 72 -28.36 17.58 -6.30
C ASN A 72 -28.65 17.19 -4.85
N TRP A 73 -29.90 16.87 -4.53
CA TRP A 73 -30.28 16.37 -3.21
C TRP A 73 -29.55 15.09 -2.82
N GLU A 74 -29.54 14.12 -3.74
CA GLU A 74 -28.86 12.84 -3.53
C GLU A 74 -27.34 13.00 -3.43
N ASP A 75 -26.75 13.99 -4.09
CA ASP A 75 -25.32 14.30 -3.98
C ASP A 75 -24.97 14.98 -2.65
N LEU A 76 -25.76 15.97 -2.20
CA LEU A 76 -25.60 16.59 -0.89
C LEU A 76 -25.63 15.57 0.24
N ILE A 77 -26.62 14.66 0.22
CA ILE A 77 -26.75 13.59 1.23
C ILE A 77 -25.51 12.70 1.20
N ARG A 78 -25.10 12.22 0.02
CA ARG A 78 -23.93 11.33 -0.11
C ARG A 78 -22.65 11.99 0.41
N GLN A 79 -22.41 13.26 0.06
CA GLN A 79 -21.22 13.96 0.52
C GLN A 79 -21.21 14.17 2.05
N LEU A 80 -22.37 14.43 2.66
CA LEU A 80 -22.53 14.51 4.12
C LEU A 80 -22.44 13.14 4.80
N GLU A 81 -22.78 12.06 4.09
CA GLU A 81 -22.56 10.70 4.57
C GLU A 81 -21.08 10.30 4.56
N TYR A 82 -20.26 10.91 3.69
CA TYR A 82 -18.83 10.59 3.60
C TYR A 82 -17.96 11.37 4.59
N SER A 83 -18.40 12.53 5.08
CA SER A 83 -17.64 13.28 6.09
C SER A 83 -18.51 14.29 6.84
N GLU A 84 -18.30 14.39 8.16
CA GLU A 84 -18.92 15.38 9.04
C GLU A 84 -18.18 16.72 9.08
N ILE A 85 -16.89 16.74 8.70
CA ILE A 85 -16.00 17.90 8.81
C ILE A 85 -15.56 18.38 7.43
N SER A 86 -15.21 19.66 7.31
CA SER A 86 -14.80 20.22 6.02
C SER A 86 -13.40 19.74 5.62
N THR A 87 -13.07 19.85 4.32
CA THR A 87 -11.71 19.60 3.84
C THR A 87 -10.69 20.50 4.55
N ALA A 88 -11.02 21.77 4.76
CA ALA A 88 -10.13 22.75 5.39
C ALA A 88 -9.88 22.41 6.87
N GLU A 89 -10.95 22.04 7.60
CA GLU A 89 -10.84 21.58 8.99
C GLU A 89 -9.95 20.34 9.10
N ALA A 90 -10.16 19.34 8.23
CA ALA A 90 -9.33 18.14 8.21
C ALA A 90 -7.85 18.48 8.02
N ILE A 91 -7.50 19.34 7.06
CA ILE A 91 -6.13 19.76 6.81
C ILE A 91 -5.54 20.51 8.01
N ASP A 92 -6.27 21.47 8.58
CA ASP A 92 -5.80 22.28 9.71
C ASP A 92 -5.52 21.42 10.95
N VAL A 93 -6.40 20.47 11.26
CA VAL A 93 -6.21 19.53 12.38
C VAL A 93 -4.96 18.67 12.17
N HIS A 94 -4.75 18.16 10.95
CA HIS A 94 -3.54 17.39 10.64
C HIS A 94 -2.27 18.23 10.75
N ARG A 95 -2.27 19.46 10.24
CA ARG A 95 -1.13 20.40 10.39
C ARG A 95 -0.81 20.70 11.85
N ALA A 96 -1.84 20.82 12.69
CA ALA A 96 -1.67 21.17 14.09
C ALA A 96 -1.20 19.97 14.95
N LEU A 97 -1.68 18.76 14.67
CA LEU A 97 -1.55 17.62 15.58
C LEU A 97 -0.69 16.47 15.06
N LYS A 98 -0.45 16.35 13.75
CA LYS A 98 0.34 15.25 13.17
C LYS A 98 1.84 15.53 13.35
N ILE A 99 2.58 14.55 13.86
CA ILE A 99 4.05 14.61 13.86
C ILE A 99 4.55 14.63 12.40
N PRO A 100 5.41 15.57 12.00
CA PRO A 100 5.81 15.77 10.59
C PRO A 100 6.88 14.77 10.13
N VAL A 101 6.59 13.47 10.24
CA VAL A 101 7.46 12.38 9.73
C VAL A 101 7.34 12.16 8.22
N SER A 102 6.34 12.78 7.59
CA SER A 102 6.15 12.82 6.14
C SER A 102 5.57 14.18 5.73
N HIS A 103 5.76 14.54 4.46
CA HIS A 103 5.01 15.66 3.87
C HIS A 103 3.51 15.34 3.95
N LEU A 104 2.70 16.36 4.27
CA LEU A 104 1.25 16.22 4.27
C LEU A 104 0.75 16.46 2.85
N GLU A 105 0.22 15.41 2.22
CA GLU A 105 -0.49 15.55 0.95
C GLU A 105 -1.90 16.07 1.22
N GLU A 106 -2.17 17.29 0.75
CA GLU A 106 -3.42 18.01 1.01
C GLU A 106 -4.26 18.21 -0.27
N ASP A 107 -3.73 17.76 -1.41
CA ASP A 107 -4.35 17.93 -2.73
C ASP A 107 -5.55 16.98 -2.94
N VAL A 108 -5.57 15.84 -2.25
CA VAL A 108 -6.67 14.88 -2.22
C VAL A 108 -6.93 14.50 -0.78
N VAL A 109 -8.13 14.84 -0.28
CA VAL A 109 -8.62 14.42 1.04
C VAL A 109 -9.62 13.29 0.80
N PRO A 110 -9.19 12.01 0.86
CA PRO A 110 -10.02 10.88 0.46
C PRO A 110 -11.13 10.63 1.49
N VAL A 111 -12.35 10.38 1.00
CA VAL A 111 -13.51 10.06 1.84
C VAL A 111 -14.18 8.74 1.47
N LYS A 112 -13.92 8.22 0.26
CA LYS A 112 -14.44 6.93 -0.21
C LYS A 112 -13.53 6.30 -1.24
N GLY A 113 -13.46 4.97 -1.23
CA GLY A 113 -12.86 4.17 -2.31
C GLY A 113 -13.90 3.35 -3.06
N GLN A 114 -13.62 2.98 -4.31
CA GLN A 114 -14.40 2.01 -5.09
C GLN A 114 -13.52 1.35 -6.14
N GLY A 115 -13.20 0.06 -5.97
CA GLY A 115 -12.25 -0.63 -6.86
C GLY A 115 -10.92 0.11 -6.89
N CYS A 116 -10.56 0.62 -8.06
CA CYS A 116 -9.34 1.41 -8.31
C CYS A 116 -9.52 2.93 -8.16
N TRP A 117 -10.66 3.40 -7.65
CA TRP A 117 -10.98 4.82 -7.62
C TRP A 117 -11.06 5.37 -6.20
N ILE A 118 -10.56 6.59 -6.02
CA ILE A 118 -10.65 7.40 -4.81
C ILE A 118 -11.61 8.57 -5.08
N LEU A 119 -12.57 8.79 -4.20
CA LEU A 119 -13.38 10.00 -4.14
C LEU A 119 -12.85 10.91 -3.02
N ASP A 120 -12.54 12.16 -3.37
CA ASP A 120 -12.16 13.18 -2.38
C ASP A 120 -13.37 13.89 -1.75
N SER A 121 -13.14 14.62 -0.67
CA SER A 121 -14.14 15.40 0.07
C SER A 121 -14.78 16.53 -0.75
N LYS A 122 -14.20 16.87 -1.91
CA LYS A 122 -14.69 17.87 -2.87
C LYS A 122 -15.52 17.24 -4.00
N GLY A 123 -15.81 15.94 -3.92
CA GLY A 123 -16.64 15.22 -4.89
C GLY A 123 -15.90 14.76 -6.14
N ARG A 124 -14.56 14.83 -6.18
CA ARG A 124 -13.77 14.47 -7.36
C ARG A 124 -13.20 13.05 -7.28
N TRP A 125 -13.32 12.33 -8.38
CA TRP A 125 -12.79 10.97 -8.54
C TRP A 125 -11.38 10.95 -9.13
N TYR A 126 -10.51 10.12 -8.56
CA TYR A 126 -9.15 9.85 -9.02
C TYR A 126 -8.95 8.36 -9.24
N LEU A 127 -8.40 7.98 -10.38
CA LEU A 127 -7.90 6.63 -10.61
C LEU A 127 -6.60 6.47 -9.84
N ASP A 128 -6.57 5.48 -8.95
CA ASP A 128 -5.43 5.17 -8.10
C ASP A 128 -4.47 4.20 -8.78
N MET A 129 -3.25 4.68 -8.98
CA MET A 129 -2.13 3.92 -9.50
C MET A 129 -1.01 3.77 -8.45
N ASP A 130 -1.34 3.85 -7.15
CA ASP A 130 -0.44 3.62 -6.02
C ASP A 130 -0.85 2.39 -5.19
N SER A 131 -2.16 2.17 -5.00
CA SER A 131 -2.74 1.12 -4.16
C SER A 131 -2.20 1.08 -2.74
N ASN A 132 -1.99 2.27 -2.15
CA ASN A 132 -1.36 2.44 -0.83
C ASN A 132 -0.04 1.65 -0.77
N TYR A 133 0.86 1.96 -1.70
CA TYR A 133 2.15 1.29 -1.85
C TYR A 133 2.07 -0.23 -2.09
N SER A 134 1.06 -0.73 -2.83
CA SER A 134 0.74 -2.17 -3.04
C SER A 134 0.08 -2.87 -1.84
N ALA A 135 -0.58 -2.14 -0.93
CA ALA A 135 -1.32 -2.72 0.19
C ALA A 135 -2.79 -3.04 -0.12
N THR A 136 -3.37 -2.38 -1.12
CA THR A 136 -4.78 -2.55 -1.50
C THR A 136 -4.92 -3.17 -2.89
N ASN A 137 -4.19 -4.27 -3.16
CA ASN A 137 -4.27 -4.99 -4.45
C ASN A 137 -5.71 -5.38 -4.84
N LEU A 138 -6.55 -5.71 -3.85
CA LEU A 138 -7.97 -6.06 -4.05
C LEU A 138 -8.92 -4.84 -4.09
N GLY A 139 -8.38 -3.63 -4.25
CA GLY A 139 -9.11 -2.37 -4.20
C GLY A 139 -9.33 -1.85 -2.77
N MET A 140 -9.71 -0.58 -2.64
CA MET A 140 -9.72 0.14 -1.35
C MET A 140 -10.95 -0.10 -0.47
N ALA A 141 -12.09 -0.46 -1.06
CA ALA A 141 -13.37 -0.59 -0.36
C ALA A 141 -13.98 -1.99 -0.59
N ASN A 142 -13.30 -3.01 -0.09
CA ASN A 142 -13.68 -4.41 -0.29
C ASN A 142 -14.84 -4.83 0.64
N GLY A 143 -16.03 -5.00 0.07
CA GLY A 143 -17.25 -5.31 0.83
C GLY A 143 -17.23 -6.69 1.52
N GLU A 144 -16.59 -7.71 0.94
CA GLU A 144 -16.46 -9.02 1.62
C GLU A 144 -15.52 -8.93 2.81
N LEU A 145 -14.42 -8.18 2.69
CA LEU A 145 -13.48 -7.93 3.78
C LEU A 145 -14.18 -7.19 4.93
N ALA A 146 -14.87 -6.10 4.64
CA ALA A 146 -15.62 -5.32 5.62
C ALA A 146 -16.63 -6.19 6.40
N ARG A 147 -17.44 -6.98 5.68
CA ARG A 147 -18.41 -7.90 6.30
C ARG A 147 -17.72 -8.98 7.14
N GLY A 148 -16.60 -9.53 6.66
CA GLY A 148 -15.83 -10.52 7.39
C GLY A 148 -15.24 -10.00 8.69
N LEU A 149 -14.67 -8.80 8.65
CA LEU A 149 -14.14 -8.10 9.82
C LEU A 149 -15.25 -7.76 10.82
N TYR A 150 -16.39 -7.22 10.35
CA TYR A 150 -17.56 -6.97 11.21
C TYR A 150 -18.00 -8.25 11.95
N ASN A 151 -18.14 -9.36 11.22
CA ASN A 151 -18.54 -10.63 11.82
C ASN A 151 -17.51 -11.14 12.85
N GLN A 152 -16.21 -11.01 12.56
CA GLN A 152 -15.16 -11.43 13.49
C GLN A 152 -15.09 -10.51 14.72
N ALA A 153 -15.28 -9.21 14.56
CA ALA A 153 -15.24 -8.23 15.65
C ALA A 153 -16.34 -8.51 16.70
N ARG A 154 -17.51 -9.00 16.26
CA ARG A 154 -18.60 -9.43 17.15
C ARG A 154 -18.29 -10.70 17.94
N LEU A 155 -17.25 -11.46 17.56
CA LEU A 155 -16.85 -12.70 18.23
C LEU A 155 -15.61 -12.51 19.10
N LEU A 156 -14.51 -12.05 18.49
CA LEU A 156 -13.23 -11.87 19.18
C LEU A 156 -12.32 -10.95 18.34
N VAL A 157 -12.03 -9.76 18.87
CA VAL A 157 -11.18 -8.77 18.19
C VAL A 157 -9.69 -9.13 18.29
N SER A 158 -9.22 -9.52 19.48
CA SER A 158 -7.80 -9.78 19.72
C SER A 158 -7.59 -10.93 20.70
N MET A 159 -6.49 -11.65 20.53
CA MET A 159 -6.01 -12.68 21.46
C MET A 159 -4.51 -12.87 21.29
N LYS A 160 -3.81 -13.10 22.42
CA LYS A 160 -2.36 -13.33 22.45
C LYS A 160 -1.93 -14.48 21.53
N GLU A 161 -0.73 -14.36 20.97
CA GLU A 161 -0.24 -15.22 19.89
C GLU A 161 -0.01 -16.68 20.29
N ASP A 162 0.28 -16.94 21.58
CA ASP A 162 0.57 -18.27 22.14
C ASP A 162 -0.69 -19.13 22.36
N ARG A 163 -1.88 -18.58 22.09
CA ARG A 163 -3.13 -19.32 22.13
C ARG A 163 -3.48 -19.80 20.73
N VAL A 164 -3.92 -21.05 20.65
CA VAL A 164 -4.49 -21.60 19.41
C VAL A 164 -5.78 -20.84 19.08
N GLN A 165 -5.88 -20.38 17.83
CA GLN A 165 -7.00 -19.55 17.36
C GLN A 165 -7.61 -20.13 16.08
N ILE A 166 -8.94 -20.28 16.05
CA ILE A 166 -9.64 -20.85 14.88
C ILE A 166 -9.44 -20.01 13.62
N ALA A 167 -9.44 -18.67 13.72
CA ALA A 167 -9.20 -17.78 12.57
C ALA A 167 -7.83 -18.06 11.91
N ARG A 168 -6.78 -18.17 12.72
CA ARG A 168 -5.43 -18.54 12.28
C ARG A 168 -5.37 -19.92 11.66
N THR A 169 -6.00 -20.93 12.27
CA THR A 169 -6.05 -22.29 11.71
C THR A 169 -6.77 -22.34 10.36
N ARG A 170 -7.85 -21.55 10.18
CA ARG A 170 -8.56 -21.47 8.90
C ARG A 170 -7.69 -20.82 7.82
N PHE A 171 -6.96 -19.76 8.17
CA PHE A 171 -5.99 -19.12 7.27
C PHE A 171 -4.89 -20.12 6.83
N LEU A 172 -4.24 -20.80 7.79
CA LEU A 172 -3.16 -21.75 7.50
C LEU A 172 -3.60 -22.88 6.54
N LYS A 173 -4.86 -23.33 6.62
CA LYS A 173 -5.42 -24.34 5.71
C LYS A 173 -5.64 -23.83 4.29
N GLU A 174 -5.69 -22.52 4.09
CA GLU A 174 -6.06 -21.90 2.81
C GLU A 174 -4.86 -21.35 2.04
N ILE A 175 -3.82 -20.90 2.75
CA ILE A 175 -2.66 -20.22 2.14
C ILE A 175 -1.69 -21.18 1.44
N GLY A 176 -1.63 -22.44 1.89
CA GLY A 176 -0.64 -23.44 1.41
C GLY A 176 -0.46 -23.52 -0.11
N PRO A 177 -1.53 -23.55 -0.93
CA PRO A 177 -1.41 -23.59 -2.40
C PRO A 177 -0.73 -22.36 -3.04
N MET A 178 -0.55 -21.26 -2.31
CA MET A 178 0.15 -20.07 -2.79
C MET A 178 1.63 -20.06 -2.41
N MET A 179 2.05 -20.85 -1.42
CA MET A 179 3.39 -20.75 -0.85
C MET A 179 4.43 -21.49 -1.71
N PRO A 180 5.68 -21.00 -1.75
CA PRO A 180 6.77 -21.77 -2.32
C PRO A 180 6.95 -23.11 -1.57
N PRO A 181 7.39 -24.18 -2.26
CA PRO A 181 7.60 -25.48 -1.64
C PRO A 181 8.54 -25.41 -0.43
N GLY A 182 8.12 -25.99 0.70
CA GLY A 182 8.93 -26.05 1.93
C GLY A 182 8.85 -24.81 2.84
N LEU A 183 8.15 -23.75 2.42
CA LEU A 183 7.89 -22.55 3.23
C LEU A 183 6.48 -22.59 3.83
N ASP A 184 6.34 -23.29 4.95
CA ASP A 184 5.05 -23.58 5.59
C ASP A 184 5.00 -23.23 7.10
N HIS A 185 6.08 -22.69 7.68
CA HIS A 185 6.12 -22.24 9.07
C HIS A 185 6.01 -20.72 9.17
N PHE A 186 4.91 -20.26 9.78
CA PHE A 186 4.54 -18.84 9.86
C PHE A 186 4.78 -18.26 11.25
N TYR A 187 5.26 -17.01 11.29
CA TYR A 187 5.28 -16.18 12.49
C TYR A 187 4.76 -14.78 12.15
N TRP A 188 3.71 -14.28 12.82
CA TRP A 188 2.93 -13.11 12.39
C TRP A 188 3.20 -11.82 13.16
N GLN A 189 3.07 -10.68 12.47
CA GLN A 189 3.29 -9.32 12.97
C GLN A 189 2.30 -8.37 12.29
N ASN A 190 2.53 -7.05 12.39
CA ASN A 190 1.55 -6.02 12.01
C ASN A 190 2.04 -5.15 10.86
N SER A 191 3.35 -5.06 10.64
CA SER A 191 3.98 -4.22 9.62
C SER A 191 5.17 -4.90 8.94
N GLY A 192 5.56 -4.38 7.76
CA GLY A 192 6.69 -4.92 6.98
C GLY A 192 8.01 -4.84 7.73
N GLY A 193 8.30 -3.69 8.36
CA GLY A 193 9.51 -3.51 9.17
C GLY A 193 9.58 -4.50 10.36
N GLU A 194 8.46 -4.79 11.01
CA GLU A 194 8.43 -5.85 12.03
C GLU A 194 8.75 -7.23 11.44
N ALA A 195 8.18 -7.57 10.26
CA ALA A 195 8.46 -8.84 9.61
C ALA A 195 9.94 -8.95 9.21
N VAL A 196 10.55 -7.90 8.68
CA VAL A 196 11.98 -7.85 8.38
C VAL A 196 12.82 -8.00 9.65
N ASP A 197 12.52 -7.26 10.73
CA ASP A 197 13.21 -7.41 12.01
C ASP A 197 13.17 -8.87 12.49
N LYS A 198 12.03 -9.55 12.29
CA LYS A 198 11.88 -10.95 12.65
C LYS A 198 12.67 -11.86 11.71
N CYS A 199 12.65 -11.64 10.39
CA CYS A 199 13.47 -12.42 9.44
C CYS A 199 14.95 -12.35 9.81
N LEU A 200 15.45 -11.15 10.14
CA LEU A 200 16.83 -10.97 10.60
C LEU A 200 17.12 -11.75 11.89
N LYS A 201 16.18 -11.82 12.83
CA LYS A 201 16.35 -12.62 14.06
C LYS A 201 16.38 -14.12 13.78
N PHE A 202 15.49 -14.64 12.93
CA PHE A 202 15.48 -16.05 12.53
C PHE A 202 16.77 -16.43 11.80
N ALA A 203 17.21 -15.63 10.83
CA ALA A 203 18.45 -15.84 10.10
C ALA A 203 19.68 -15.84 11.02
N LYS A 204 19.77 -14.87 11.95
CA LYS A 204 20.87 -14.81 12.92
C LYS A 204 20.85 -15.95 13.92
N ALA A 205 19.67 -16.42 14.34
CA ALA A 205 19.53 -17.58 15.22
C ALA A 205 19.98 -18.87 14.54
N TYR A 206 19.63 -19.04 13.26
CA TYR A 206 19.95 -20.23 12.48
C TYR A 206 21.42 -20.29 12.05
N THR A 207 21.94 -19.19 11.49
CA THR A 207 23.32 -19.14 10.95
C THR A 207 24.39 -18.91 12.01
N GLY A 208 24.02 -18.33 13.16
CA GLY A 208 24.95 -17.92 14.21
C GLY A 208 25.75 -16.64 13.92
N THR A 209 25.77 -16.15 12.67
CA THR A 209 26.39 -14.87 12.32
C THR A 209 25.48 -13.69 12.62
N ARG A 210 26.06 -12.49 12.65
CA ARG A 210 25.34 -11.21 12.74
C ARG A 210 25.41 -10.39 11.46
N ASP A 211 26.34 -10.72 10.56
CA ASP A 211 26.62 -9.98 9.35
C ASP A 211 25.57 -10.29 8.27
N VAL A 212 25.05 -9.23 7.67
CA VAL A 212 23.98 -9.24 6.69
C VAL A 212 24.42 -8.48 5.45
N ILE A 213 24.26 -9.09 4.29
CA ILE A 213 24.36 -8.40 3.00
C ILE A 213 22.97 -7.95 2.59
N ALA A 214 22.82 -6.64 2.36
CA ALA A 214 21.67 -6.01 1.74
C ALA A 214 22.10 -5.34 0.43
N PHE A 215 21.17 -4.78 -0.34
CA PHE A 215 21.47 -4.22 -1.66
C PHE A 215 21.30 -2.70 -1.68
N LYS A 216 22.16 -2.02 -2.44
CA LYS A 216 21.95 -0.61 -2.77
C LYS A 216 20.58 -0.45 -3.42
N ASN A 217 19.91 0.63 -3.06
CA ASN A 217 18.53 1.00 -3.41
C ASN A 217 17.42 0.11 -2.80
N GLY A 218 17.76 -0.85 -1.93
CA GLY A 218 16.76 -1.65 -1.23
C GLY A 218 16.04 -0.88 -0.11
N PHE A 219 14.77 -1.21 0.10
CA PHE A 219 13.91 -0.70 1.17
C PHE A 219 13.24 -1.85 1.92
N HIS A 220 13.61 -2.01 3.19
CA HIS A 220 13.12 -3.11 4.03
C HIS A 220 12.30 -2.61 5.23
N GLY A 221 12.07 -1.30 5.34
CA GLY A 221 11.23 -0.69 6.37
C GLY A 221 11.94 0.35 7.21
N ARG A 222 11.26 0.81 8.27
CA ARG A 222 11.70 1.96 9.10
C ARG A 222 11.78 1.65 10.61
N THR A 223 11.62 0.40 11.03
CA THR A 223 11.97 -0.02 12.39
C THR A 223 13.50 -0.08 12.54
N HIS A 224 14.03 -0.05 13.76
CA HIS A 224 15.49 0.10 13.96
C HIS A 224 16.35 -0.97 13.27
N GLY A 225 15.91 -2.24 13.21
CA GLY A 225 16.66 -3.29 12.51
C GLY A 225 16.46 -3.22 11.00
N ALA A 226 15.21 -3.10 10.56
CA ALA A 226 14.83 -3.01 9.15
C ALA A 226 15.43 -1.78 8.44
N VAL A 227 15.47 -0.63 9.12
CA VAL A 227 16.06 0.58 8.55
C VAL A 227 17.58 0.46 8.44
N ALA A 228 18.24 -0.30 9.32
CA ALA A 228 19.69 -0.52 9.23
C ALA A 228 20.08 -1.24 7.93
N VAL A 229 19.22 -2.16 7.44
CA VAL A 229 19.40 -2.86 6.16
C VAL A 229 18.74 -2.14 4.97
N THR A 230 18.05 -1.02 5.18
CA THR A 230 17.54 -0.15 4.11
C THR A 230 18.64 0.76 3.59
N TRP A 231 18.82 0.85 2.27
CA TRP A 231 19.99 1.53 1.69
C TRP A 231 20.04 3.02 2.03
N ASN A 232 18.92 3.71 1.89
CA ASN A 232 18.85 5.16 1.91
C ASN A 232 19.47 5.76 3.17
N ARG A 233 20.65 6.39 3.01
CA ARG A 233 21.43 6.92 4.14
C ARG A 233 20.64 7.95 4.94
N ALA A 234 19.76 8.74 4.29
CA ALA A 234 18.94 9.74 4.97
C ALA A 234 17.95 9.13 5.99
N TYR A 235 17.58 7.85 5.81
CA TYR A 235 16.71 7.14 6.77
C TYR A 235 17.49 6.55 7.94
N ARG A 236 18.82 6.45 7.84
CA ARG A 236 19.68 5.80 8.84
C ARG A 236 20.49 6.81 9.67
N GLU A 237 21.05 7.82 9.01
CA GLU A 237 21.94 8.84 9.62
C GLU A 237 21.35 9.51 10.87
N PRO A 238 20.10 9.98 10.87
CA PRO A 238 19.56 10.70 12.03
C PRO A 238 19.46 9.85 13.30
N PHE A 239 19.53 8.53 13.17
CA PHE A 239 19.42 7.56 14.27
C PHE A 239 20.75 6.86 14.59
N GLY A 240 21.85 7.28 13.95
CA GLY A 240 23.18 6.68 14.15
C GLY A 240 23.35 5.31 13.50
N LEU A 241 22.50 4.94 12.54
CA LEU A 241 22.50 3.62 11.88
C LEU A 241 23.20 3.63 10.51
N ALA A 242 23.89 4.71 10.16
CA ALA A 242 24.48 4.87 8.82
C ALA A 242 25.70 3.97 8.57
N ASP A 243 26.41 3.59 9.62
CA ASP A 243 27.69 2.89 9.56
C ASP A 243 27.70 1.64 10.49
N GLU A 244 26.58 0.92 10.50
CA GLU A 244 26.41 -0.35 11.23
C GLU A 244 27.39 -1.43 10.72
N LYS A 245 28.26 -1.93 11.58
CA LYS A 245 29.32 -2.89 11.20
C LYS A 245 28.82 -4.25 10.70
N TRP A 246 27.58 -4.60 11.05
CA TRP A 246 26.97 -5.88 10.71
C TRP A 246 26.13 -5.81 9.43
N VAL A 247 26.05 -4.65 8.77
CA VAL A 247 25.32 -4.48 7.51
C VAL A 247 26.27 -4.08 6.40
N HIS A 248 26.23 -4.82 5.30
CA HIS A 248 27.08 -4.63 4.13
C HIS A 248 26.21 -4.45 2.89
N PHE A 249 26.44 -3.41 2.08
CA PHE A 249 25.62 -3.12 0.91
C PHE A 249 26.32 -3.55 -0.39
N ALA A 250 25.77 -4.58 -1.03
CA ALA A 250 26.12 -5.06 -2.36
C ALA A 250 25.46 -4.19 -3.46
N ASP A 251 25.99 -4.27 -4.67
CA ASP A 251 25.36 -3.69 -5.86
C ASP A 251 24.23 -4.63 -6.35
N PHE A 252 23.03 -4.09 -6.55
CA PHE A 252 21.90 -4.88 -7.08
C PHE A 252 22.18 -5.26 -8.54
N ASN A 253 21.87 -6.50 -8.94
CA ASN A 253 22.28 -7.10 -10.22
C ASN A 253 23.80 -7.29 -10.40
N ASP A 254 24.60 -7.35 -9.33
CA ASP A 254 26.04 -7.70 -9.35
C ASP A 254 26.34 -8.77 -8.29
N ALA A 255 26.30 -10.05 -8.69
CA ALA A 255 26.60 -11.18 -7.80
C ALA A 255 28.07 -11.19 -7.33
N ASP A 256 29.01 -10.68 -8.15
CA ASP A 256 30.41 -10.57 -7.74
C ASP A 256 30.57 -9.60 -6.56
N SER A 257 29.72 -8.55 -6.46
CA SER A 257 29.73 -7.67 -5.29
C SER A 257 29.36 -8.40 -4.00
N VAL A 258 28.44 -9.36 -4.08
CA VAL A 258 28.07 -10.22 -2.94
C VAL A 258 29.22 -11.16 -2.59
N HIS A 259 29.84 -11.81 -3.59
CA HIS A 259 31.01 -12.66 -3.38
C HIS A 259 32.15 -11.92 -2.68
N ARG A 260 32.49 -10.70 -3.15
CA ARG A 260 33.52 -9.86 -2.54
C ARG A 260 33.22 -9.54 -1.07
N LEU A 261 31.97 -9.24 -0.73
CA LEU A 261 31.58 -8.98 0.66
C LEU A 261 31.67 -10.23 1.52
N MET A 262 31.27 -11.39 1.02
CA MET A 262 31.40 -12.67 1.73
C MET A 262 32.86 -13.06 1.98
N ASP A 263 33.80 -12.65 1.11
CA ASP A 263 35.24 -12.86 1.33
C ASP A 263 35.83 -11.93 2.41
N GLN A 264 35.21 -10.78 2.62
CA GLN A 264 35.72 -9.72 3.50
C GLN A 264 35.08 -9.73 4.90
N THR A 265 33.98 -10.46 5.07
CA THR A 265 33.11 -10.41 6.24
C THR A 265 32.71 -11.82 6.69
N ASP A 266 31.95 -11.96 7.77
CA ASP A 266 31.36 -13.25 8.18
C ASP A 266 29.89 -13.36 7.72
N ALA A 267 29.54 -12.67 6.64
CA ALA A 267 28.16 -12.61 6.16
C ALA A 267 27.70 -13.96 5.62
N LYS A 268 26.59 -14.45 6.20
CA LYS A 268 25.86 -15.65 5.75
C LYS A 268 24.36 -15.40 5.66
N ILE A 269 23.96 -14.14 5.65
CA ILE A 269 22.57 -13.70 5.57
C ILE A 269 22.51 -12.69 4.44
N ILE A 270 21.68 -12.95 3.46
CA ILE A 270 21.42 -12.05 2.34
C ILE A 270 19.96 -11.63 2.45
N ILE A 271 19.66 -10.34 2.39
CA ILE A 271 18.28 -9.83 2.31
C ILE A 271 18.11 -9.04 1.03
N MET A 272 17.03 -9.32 0.29
CA MET A 272 16.76 -8.66 -0.99
C MET A 272 15.28 -8.50 -1.28
N GLU A 273 14.98 -7.53 -2.14
CA GLU A 273 13.75 -7.51 -2.92
C GLU A 273 14.10 -8.01 -4.33
N MET A 274 13.37 -8.99 -4.88
CA MET A 274 13.56 -9.39 -6.29
C MET A 274 13.07 -8.35 -7.30
N VAL A 275 12.24 -7.42 -6.85
CA VAL A 275 11.87 -6.21 -7.58
C VAL A 275 11.97 -5.06 -6.59
N GLN A 276 13.06 -4.28 -6.66
CA GLN A 276 13.27 -3.14 -5.77
C GLN A 276 12.25 -2.05 -6.05
N GLY A 277 11.35 -1.83 -5.12
CA GLY A 277 10.20 -0.97 -5.34
C GLY A 277 10.51 0.51 -5.17
N GLU A 278 10.86 0.90 -3.95
CA GLU A 278 10.95 2.29 -3.50
C GLU A 278 12.10 3.05 -4.18
N GLU A 279 13.30 3.06 -3.59
CA GLU A 279 14.47 3.74 -4.12
C GLU A 279 14.96 3.14 -5.44
N GLY A 280 14.73 1.83 -5.63
CA GLY A 280 15.03 1.12 -6.87
C GLY A 280 14.15 1.53 -8.04
N GLY A 281 12.99 2.16 -7.81
CA GLY A 281 12.14 2.65 -8.89
C GLY A 281 11.48 1.53 -9.69
N ASN A 282 10.92 0.53 -8.99
CA ASN A 282 10.38 -0.72 -9.54
C ASN A 282 11.39 -1.45 -10.45
N LEU A 283 12.65 -1.57 -10.01
CA LEU A 283 13.73 -2.22 -10.75
C LEU A 283 13.72 -3.74 -10.50
N PRO A 284 13.40 -4.58 -11.51
CA PRO A 284 13.48 -6.03 -11.36
C PRO A 284 14.93 -6.52 -11.33
N ALA A 285 15.16 -7.62 -10.61
CA ALA A 285 16.37 -8.42 -10.74
C ALA A 285 16.48 -9.01 -12.14
N GLN A 286 17.72 -9.20 -12.60
CA GLN A 286 18.02 -9.98 -13.80
C GLN A 286 18.04 -11.47 -13.44
N GLN A 287 17.59 -12.34 -14.35
CA GLN A 287 17.54 -13.79 -14.09
C GLN A 287 18.94 -14.34 -13.81
N GLU A 288 19.93 -13.90 -14.59
CA GLU A 288 21.32 -14.32 -14.42
C GLU A 288 21.85 -13.96 -13.02
N PHE A 289 21.52 -12.77 -12.51
CA PHE A 289 21.87 -12.37 -11.16
C PHE A 289 21.22 -13.25 -10.09
N ILE A 290 19.94 -13.62 -10.27
CA ILE A 290 19.25 -14.53 -9.34
C ILE A 290 19.89 -15.91 -9.34
N ASP A 291 20.17 -16.45 -10.53
CA ASP A 291 20.80 -17.78 -10.68
C ASP A 291 22.18 -17.81 -10.00
N ASP A 292 23.03 -16.81 -10.27
CA ASP A 292 24.37 -16.67 -9.68
C ASP A 292 24.30 -16.50 -8.15
N LEU A 293 23.35 -15.71 -7.66
CA LEU A 293 23.17 -15.45 -6.23
C LEU A 293 22.75 -16.71 -5.46
N TRP A 294 21.85 -17.52 -6.03
CA TRP A 294 21.41 -18.79 -5.42
C TRP A 294 22.51 -19.84 -5.44
N GLU A 295 23.30 -19.92 -6.51
CA GLU A 295 24.49 -20.78 -6.56
C GLU A 295 25.49 -20.37 -5.48
N LEU A 296 25.83 -19.07 -5.40
CA LEU A 296 26.75 -18.55 -4.41
C LEU A 296 26.28 -18.78 -2.97
N ALA A 297 24.99 -18.53 -2.68
CA ALA A 297 24.44 -18.74 -1.34
C ALA A 297 24.54 -20.21 -0.91
N LYS A 298 24.26 -21.13 -1.83
CA LYS A 298 24.42 -22.57 -1.61
C LYS A 298 25.87 -22.95 -1.34
N GLU A 299 26.82 -22.44 -2.14
CA GLU A 299 28.26 -22.70 -1.95
C GLU A 299 28.79 -22.17 -0.62
N ARG A 300 28.32 -20.99 -0.21
CA ARG A 300 28.76 -20.30 1.01
C ARG A 300 27.95 -20.67 2.26
N HIS A 301 26.98 -21.57 2.14
CA HIS A 301 26.04 -21.93 3.20
C HIS A 301 25.37 -20.69 3.83
N ALA A 302 24.98 -19.75 2.98
CA ALA A 302 24.24 -18.55 3.37
C ALA A 302 22.74 -18.76 3.18
N VAL A 303 21.95 -18.02 3.98
CA VAL A 303 20.50 -17.98 3.84
C VAL A 303 20.06 -16.72 3.10
N ILE A 304 19.05 -16.86 2.25
CA ILE A 304 18.41 -15.76 1.53
C ILE A 304 17.07 -15.43 2.19
N ILE A 305 16.93 -14.17 2.58
CA ILE A 305 15.69 -13.54 3.00
C ILE A 305 15.12 -12.79 1.79
N ASP A 306 13.96 -13.22 1.33
CA ASP A 306 13.20 -12.54 0.27
C ASP A 306 12.14 -11.62 0.88
N ASP A 307 12.30 -10.31 0.64
CA ASP A 307 11.35 -9.29 1.06
C ASP A 307 10.24 -9.15 0.01
N GLU A 308 9.20 -9.94 0.21
CA GLU A 308 8.00 -10.02 -0.62
C GLU A 308 6.89 -9.10 -0.10
N VAL A 309 7.21 -8.16 0.79
CA VAL A 309 6.22 -7.25 1.38
C VAL A 309 5.50 -6.46 0.29
N GLN A 310 6.18 -5.98 -0.75
CA GLN A 310 5.56 -5.22 -1.85
C GLN A 310 5.25 -6.05 -3.11
N ALA A 311 6.15 -6.97 -3.46
CA ALA A 311 6.12 -7.74 -4.71
C ALA A 311 5.23 -8.99 -4.65
N GLY A 312 4.89 -9.46 -3.45
CA GLY A 312 4.10 -10.65 -3.26
C GLY A 312 2.62 -10.50 -3.62
N PHE A 313 1.90 -11.60 -3.43
CA PHE A 313 0.47 -11.75 -3.68
C PHE A 313 0.05 -11.44 -5.13
N GLY A 314 0.81 -11.97 -6.09
CA GLY A 314 0.52 -11.93 -7.52
C GLY A 314 0.92 -10.63 -8.23
N ARG A 315 1.44 -9.64 -7.49
CA ARG A 315 1.75 -8.31 -8.01
C ARG A 315 2.74 -8.33 -9.18
N THR A 316 3.71 -9.23 -9.14
CA THR A 316 4.79 -9.38 -10.14
C THR A 316 4.61 -10.60 -11.04
N ALA A 317 3.42 -11.20 -11.07
CA ALA A 317 3.15 -12.43 -11.81
C ALA A 317 3.51 -12.30 -13.30
N VAL A 318 4.14 -13.35 -13.84
CA VAL A 318 4.36 -13.52 -15.29
C VAL A 318 3.72 -14.82 -15.80
N GLU A 319 3.46 -15.78 -14.91
CA GLU A 319 2.67 -16.98 -15.16
C GLU A 319 1.53 -17.13 -14.13
N GLU A 320 0.49 -17.89 -14.50
CA GLU A 320 -0.62 -18.19 -13.59
C GLU A 320 -0.11 -18.97 -12.36
N GLY A 321 -0.43 -18.51 -11.16
CA GLY A 321 0.08 -19.10 -9.92
C GLY A 321 1.38 -18.50 -9.39
N ASP A 322 1.96 -17.50 -10.08
CA ASP A 322 3.06 -16.68 -9.54
C ASP A 322 2.56 -15.74 -8.43
N TRP A 323 2.28 -16.30 -7.25
CA TRP A 323 1.88 -15.52 -6.09
C TRP A 323 3.01 -14.69 -5.49
N PHE A 324 4.25 -15.06 -5.71
CA PHE A 324 5.44 -14.41 -5.16
C PHE A 324 6.45 -14.22 -6.29
N ALA A 325 7.26 -13.16 -6.22
CA ALA A 325 8.31 -12.91 -7.21
C ALA A 325 9.23 -14.12 -7.35
N CYS A 326 9.57 -14.81 -6.25
CA CYS A 326 10.41 -16.01 -6.28
C CYS A 326 9.89 -17.13 -7.20
N HIS A 327 8.58 -17.34 -7.31
CA HIS A 327 7.99 -18.30 -8.25
C HIS A 327 8.40 -17.96 -9.69
N SER A 328 8.28 -16.69 -10.02
CA SER A 328 8.52 -16.16 -11.36
C SER A 328 10.01 -16.16 -11.78
N TYR A 329 10.92 -16.30 -10.80
CA TYR A 329 12.36 -16.51 -11.04
C TYR A 329 12.78 -17.99 -10.89
N GLY A 330 11.86 -18.89 -10.57
CA GLY A 330 12.14 -20.33 -10.46
C GLY A 330 12.98 -20.71 -9.23
N VAL A 331 12.99 -19.89 -8.18
CA VAL A 331 13.80 -20.09 -6.97
C VAL A 331 12.93 -20.14 -5.71
N VAL A 332 13.47 -20.73 -4.64
CA VAL A 332 12.83 -20.76 -3.32
C VAL A 332 13.78 -20.13 -2.30
N PRO A 333 13.39 -19.05 -1.60
CA PRO A 333 14.20 -18.45 -0.55
C PRO A 333 14.14 -19.28 0.75
N ASP A 334 15.05 -19.03 1.67
CA ASP A 334 15.08 -19.70 2.97
C ASP A 334 14.08 -19.09 3.96
N ILE A 335 13.88 -17.77 3.86
CA ILE A 335 12.99 -16.98 4.70
C ILE A 335 12.29 -15.95 3.81
N MET A 336 11.00 -15.72 4.02
CA MET A 336 10.25 -14.64 3.37
C MET A 336 9.67 -13.68 4.39
N ALA A 337 9.75 -12.38 4.11
CA ALA A 337 8.90 -11.38 4.72
C ALA A 337 7.69 -11.13 3.81
N ILE A 338 6.47 -11.35 4.32
CA ILE A 338 5.23 -11.09 3.58
C ILE A 338 4.38 -10.04 4.30
N GLY A 339 3.67 -9.19 3.55
CA GLY A 339 2.89 -8.11 4.14
C GLY A 339 1.97 -7.39 3.16
N LYS A 340 1.67 -6.12 3.45
CA LYS A 340 0.82 -5.23 2.62
C LYS A 340 -0.47 -5.93 2.15
N SER A 341 -0.53 -6.33 0.89
CA SER A 341 -1.70 -6.98 0.29
C SER A 341 -2.04 -8.34 0.88
N PHE A 342 -1.16 -8.92 1.70
CA PHE A 342 -1.44 -10.10 2.52
C PHE A 342 -2.78 -10.00 3.26
N GLY A 343 -3.05 -8.85 3.87
CA GLY A 343 -4.28 -8.60 4.62
C GLY A 343 -5.44 -8.04 3.80
N GLY A 344 -5.29 -7.91 2.47
CA GLY A 344 -6.25 -7.21 1.62
C GLY A 344 -6.48 -5.74 2.03
N GLY A 345 -5.45 -5.08 2.57
CA GLY A 345 -5.52 -3.73 3.13
C GLY A 345 -5.63 -3.65 4.65
N TYR A 346 -5.86 -4.77 5.35
CA TYR A 346 -5.80 -4.82 6.82
C TYR A 346 -4.36 -5.02 7.31
N PRO A 347 -3.92 -4.38 8.41
CA PRO A 347 -2.56 -4.54 8.93
C PRO A 347 -2.27 -5.97 9.39
N VAL A 348 -1.42 -6.68 8.64
CA VAL A 348 -0.88 -7.99 9.00
C VAL A 348 0.33 -8.29 8.14
N THR A 349 1.36 -8.86 8.75
CA THR A 349 2.56 -9.38 8.09
C THR A 349 2.95 -10.73 8.67
N ALA A 350 3.85 -11.43 8.01
CA ALA A 350 4.44 -12.64 8.55
C ALA A 350 5.88 -12.85 8.07
N VAL A 351 6.65 -13.55 8.89
CA VAL A 351 7.79 -14.34 8.45
C VAL A 351 7.28 -15.71 8.02
N VAL A 352 7.76 -16.20 6.90
CA VAL A 352 7.53 -17.59 6.47
C VAL A 352 8.87 -18.26 6.22
N THR A 353 9.06 -19.45 6.77
CA THR A 353 10.32 -20.19 6.63
C THR A 353 10.07 -21.70 6.73
N SER A 354 11.13 -22.50 6.66
CA SER A 354 11.08 -23.95 6.84
C SER A 354 11.02 -24.35 8.31
N GLN A 355 10.66 -25.61 8.57
CA GLN A 355 10.73 -26.17 9.92
C GLN A 355 12.14 -26.07 10.51
N GLU A 356 13.18 -26.31 9.70
CA GLU A 356 14.57 -26.34 10.14
C GLU A 356 15.02 -24.98 10.69
N ILE A 357 14.80 -23.91 9.92
CA ILE A 357 15.17 -22.54 10.33
C ILE A 357 14.31 -22.08 11.50
N SER A 358 13.00 -22.36 11.47
CA SER A 358 12.11 -21.98 12.57
C SER A 358 12.50 -22.64 13.90
N SER A 359 13.08 -23.85 13.86
CA SER A 359 13.51 -24.60 15.05
C SER A 359 14.76 -24.02 15.71
N ALA A 360 15.46 -23.08 15.07
CA ALA A 360 16.57 -22.35 15.70
C ALA A 360 16.10 -21.34 16.77
N MET A 361 14.82 -20.97 16.76
CA MET A 361 14.23 -20.06 17.74
C MET A 361 13.80 -20.81 19.01
N GLN A 362 13.89 -20.16 20.17
CA GLN A 362 13.38 -20.69 21.44
C GLN A 362 12.20 -19.89 21.99
N PRO A 363 11.28 -20.52 22.76
CA PRO A 363 10.21 -19.81 23.43
C PRO A 363 10.72 -18.62 24.26
N GLY A 364 10.13 -17.45 24.06
CA GLY A 364 10.45 -16.21 24.79
C GLY A 364 11.57 -15.35 24.19
N TRP A 365 12.26 -15.81 23.14
CA TRP A 365 13.25 -14.97 22.42
C TRP A 365 12.61 -13.83 21.63
N ASP A 366 11.33 -13.97 21.30
CA ASP A 366 10.53 -12.94 20.65
C ASP A 366 9.08 -13.02 21.08
N GLY A 367 8.30 -11.99 20.73
CA GLY A 367 6.86 -11.99 20.85
C GLY A 367 6.19 -10.83 20.12
N SER A 368 4.88 -10.98 19.87
CA SER A 368 4.03 -9.90 19.37
C SER A 368 2.65 -9.95 20.03
N THR A 369 2.22 -8.83 20.64
CA THR A 369 0.92 -8.74 21.30
C THR A 369 -0.25 -8.93 20.31
N PHE A 370 -0.13 -8.33 19.13
CA PHE A 370 -1.17 -8.35 18.09
C PHE A 370 -0.85 -9.33 16.96
N GLY A 371 0.32 -9.97 16.98
CA GLY A 371 0.77 -10.93 15.98
C GLY A 371 -0.24 -12.06 15.76
N GLY A 372 -0.77 -12.14 14.54
CA GLY A 372 -1.68 -13.21 14.15
C GLY A 372 -3.00 -13.21 14.92
N ASN A 373 -3.50 -12.03 15.31
CA ASN A 373 -4.79 -11.86 15.97
C ASN A 373 -5.98 -12.29 15.07
N PRO A 374 -7.18 -12.55 15.63
CA PRO A 374 -8.30 -13.08 14.85
C PRO A 374 -8.79 -12.16 13.72
N MET A 375 -8.74 -10.83 13.89
CA MET A 375 -9.13 -9.88 12.85
C MET A 375 -8.19 -9.94 11.66
N ALA A 376 -6.87 -9.85 11.93
CA ALA A 376 -5.82 -9.97 10.92
C ALA A 376 -5.90 -11.30 10.15
N MET A 377 -6.07 -12.42 10.85
CA MET A 377 -6.17 -13.75 10.22
C MET A 377 -7.46 -13.94 9.41
N THR A 378 -8.56 -13.29 9.83
CA THR A 378 -9.80 -13.27 9.04
C THR A 378 -9.62 -12.44 7.77
N ALA A 379 -8.95 -11.29 7.86
CA ALA A 379 -8.63 -10.46 6.70
C ALA A 379 -7.77 -11.23 5.68
N ALA A 380 -6.65 -11.80 6.14
CA ALA A 380 -5.74 -12.58 5.30
C ALA A 380 -6.43 -13.79 4.66
N LEU A 381 -7.30 -14.50 5.40
CA LEU A 381 -8.09 -15.60 4.85
C LEU A 381 -9.02 -15.14 3.71
N ILE A 382 -9.72 -14.02 3.88
CA ILE A 382 -10.62 -13.49 2.87
C ILE A 382 -9.83 -13.05 1.64
N ALA A 383 -8.75 -12.29 1.84
CA ALA A 383 -7.87 -11.85 0.77
C ALA A 383 -7.32 -13.04 -0.03
N THR A 384 -6.79 -14.06 0.65
CA THR A 384 -6.28 -15.31 0.02
C THR A 384 -7.33 -15.96 -0.88
N ARG A 385 -8.56 -16.09 -0.39
CA ARG A 385 -9.66 -16.71 -1.15
C ARG A 385 -10.07 -15.87 -2.34
N GLN A 386 -10.16 -14.56 -2.16
CA GLN A 386 -10.53 -13.66 -3.23
C GLN A 386 -9.48 -13.66 -4.33
N MET A 387 -8.20 -13.58 -3.97
CA MET A 387 -7.11 -13.57 -4.94
C MET A 387 -7.15 -14.80 -5.84
N ARG A 388 -7.35 -15.99 -5.26
CA ARG A 388 -7.52 -17.24 -6.04
C ARG A 388 -8.80 -17.28 -6.84
N ARG A 389 -9.93 -16.91 -6.22
CA ARG A 389 -11.25 -16.95 -6.86
C ARG A 389 -11.38 -15.98 -8.04
N HIS A 390 -10.66 -14.86 -7.99
CA HIS A 390 -10.67 -13.83 -9.02
C HIS A 390 -9.56 -13.98 -10.05
N ASP A 391 -8.72 -15.02 -9.95
CA ASP A 391 -7.54 -15.21 -10.80
C ASP A 391 -6.71 -13.92 -10.93
N ILE A 392 -6.25 -13.43 -9.78
CA ILE A 392 -5.50 -12.17 -9.74
C ILE A 392 -4.20 -12.26 -10.53
N THR A 393 -3.53 -13.42 -10.54
CA THR A 393 -2.31 -13.62 -11.34
C THR A 393 -2.60 -13.50 -12.83
N GLY A 394 -3.70 -14.10 -13.32
CA GLY A 394 -4.12 -13.96 -14.71
C GLY A 394 -4.44 -12.51 -15.08
N ASN A 395 -5.20 -11.80 -14.25
CA ASN A 395 -5.48 -10.38 -14.53
C ASN A 395 -4.20 -9.52 -14.50
N VAL A 396 -3.23 -9.80 -13.61
CA VAL A 396 -1.95 -9.09 -13.61
C VAL A 396 -1.23 -9.28 -14.95
N ILE A 397 -1.14 -10.51 -15.45
CA ILE A 397 -0.50 -10.81 -16.74
C ILE A 397 -1.17 -10.03 -17.88
N ASP A 398 -2.49 -10.16 -18.00
CA ASP A 398 -3.28 -9.50 -19.05
C ASP A 398 -3.13 -7.97 -19.01
N ARG A 399 -3.19 -7.38 -17.80
CA ARG A 399 -3.10 -5.93 -17.62
C ARG A 399 -1.67 -5.44 -17.80
N THR A 400 -0.65 -6.24 -17.47
CA THR A 400 0.76 -5.91 -17.73
C THR A 400 1.06 -5.83 -19.22
N GLU A 401 0.54 -6.76 -20.03
CA GLU A 401 0.67 -6.70 -21.50
C GLU A 401 0.03 -5.41 -22.04
N GLN A 402 -1.23 -5.15 -21.66
CA GLN A 402 -1.96 -3.94 -22.07
C GLN A 402 -1.24 -2.65 -21.66
N MET A 403 -0.75 -2.58 -20.42
CA MET A 403 0.01 -1.43 -19.93
C MET A 403 1.30 -1.24 -20.73
N SER A 404 2.08 -2.31 -20.90
CA SER A 404 3.38 -2.27 -21.56
C SER A 404 3.26 -1.79 -23.00
N ASP A 405 2.27 -2.30 -23.73
CA ASP A 405 2.02 -1.88 -25.11
C ASP A 405 1.56 -0.42 -25.20
N GLY A 406 0.66 -0.01 -24.32
CA GLY A 406 0.24 1.38 -24.23
C GLY A 406 1.39 2.34 -23.89
N LEU A 407 2.28 1.97 -22.96
CA LEU A 407 3.46 2.77 -22.62
C LEU A 407 4.44 2.87 -23.78
N ARG A 408 4.68 1.78 -24.53
CA ARG A 408 5.53 1.79 -25.74
C ARG A 408 4.95 2.70 -26.83
N GLU A 409 3.64 2.70 -27.01
CA GLU A 409 2.97 3.60 -27.96
C GLU A 409 3.06 5.08 -27.54
N LEU A 410 2.98 5.36 -26.24
CA LEU A 410 3.21 6.70 -25.71
C LEU A 410 4.68 7.13 -25.88
N GLN A 411 5.64 6.24 -25.62
CA GLN A 411 7.07 6.51 -25.79
C GLN A 411 7.40 6.95 -27.22
N LYS A 412 6.84 6.30 -28.24
CA LYS A 412 7.00 6.69 -29.65
C LYS A 412 6.57 8.13 -29.93
N LYS A 413 5.61 8.67 -29.17
CA LYS A 413 5.03 10.02 -29.33
C LYS A 413 5.66 11.06 -28.40
N HIS A 414 6.31 10.60 -27.33
CA HIS A 414 6.84 11.44 -26.25
C HIS A 414 8.28 11.02 -25.92
N PRO A 415 9.29 11.56 -26.63
CA PRO A 415 10.71 11.19 -26.45
C PRO A 415 11.29 11.48 -25.06
N VAL A 416 10.56 12.21 -24.20
CA VAL A 416 10.94 12.41 -22.79
C VAL A 416 10.80 11.12 -21.98
N MET A 417 9.97 10.17 -22.42
CA MET A 417 9.85 8.85 -21.80
C MET A 417 11.00 7.95 -22.20
N ASP A 418 11.68 7.39 -21.22
CA ASP A 418 12.77 6.43 -21.40
C ASP A 418 12.72 5.34 -20.34
N ASP A 419 13.52 4.28 -20.49
CA ASP A 419 13.66 3.16 -19.53
C ASP A 419 12.33 2.69 -18.91
N ILE A 420 11.40 2.22 -19.78
CA ILE A 420 10.19 1.55 -19.30
C ILE A 420 10.61 0.21 -18.70
N ARG A 421 10.31 0.03 -17.42
CA ARG A 421 10.74 -1.14 -16.65
C ARG A 421 9.68 -1.56 -15.63
N GLY A 422 9.91 -2.73 -15.06
CA GLY A 422 9.03 -3.30 -14.06
C GLY A 422 8.77 -4.78 -14.31
N ARG A 423 7.99 -5.38 -13.41
CA ARG A 423 7.52 -6.77 -13.52
C ARG A 423 6.08 -6.84 -13.00
N GLY A 424 5.21 -7.55 -13.72
CA GLY A 424 3.78 -7.54 -13.46
C GLY A 424 3.23 -6.11 -13.42
N LEU A 425 2.38 -5.79 -12.43
CA LEU A 425 1.82 -4.46 -12.23
C LEU A 425 2.65 -3.62 -11.23
N MET A 426 3.97 -3.84 -11.17
CA MET A 426 4.95 -2.88 -10.62
C MET A 426 5.70 -2.25 -11.78
N LEU A 427 5.23 -1.10 -12.25
CA LEU A 427 5.73 -0.48 -13.48
C LEU A 427 6.34 0.88 -13.20
N ALA A 428 7.37 1.25 -13.95
CA ALA A 428 7.96 2.57 -13.91
C ALA A 428 8.52 2.96 -15.28
N PHE A 429 8.72 4.26 -15.49
CA PHE A 429 9.52 4.76 -16.59
C PHE A 429 10.22 6.06 -16.20
N SER A 430 11.35 6.34 -16.84
CA SER A 430 12.09 7.59 -16.69
C SER A 430 11.43 8.72 -17.47
N VAL A 431 11.41 9.92 -16.89
CA VAL A 431 11.13 11.19 -17.58
C VAL A 431 12.31 12.15 -17.53
N GLY A 432 13.52 11.61 -17.35
CA GLY A 432 14.80 12.30 -17.42
C GLY A 432 15.20 13.07 -16.16
N SER A 433 14.26 13.58 -15.35
CA SER A 433 14.58 14.29 -14.11
C SER A 433 13.46 14.27 -13.05
N PRO A 434 13.78 14.48 -11.76
CA PRO A 434 12.79 14.62 -10.70
C PRO A 434 11.80 15.77 -10.91
N GLU A 435 12.24 16.87 -11.53
CA GLU A 435 11.38 18.02 -11.85
C GLU A 435 10.30 17.63 -12.86
N ASN A 436 10.67 16.85 -13.88
CA ASN A 436 9.71 16.32 -14.85
C ASN A 436 8.76 15.31 -14.21
N VAL A 437 9.23 14.48 -13.27
CA VAL A 437 8.35 13.61 -12.46
C VAL A 437 7.30 14.46 -11.75
N SER A 438 7.71 15.51 -11.02
CA SER A 438 6.76 16.39 -10.31
C SER A 438 5.76 17.06 -11.25
N ARG A 439 6.22 17.60 -12.38
CA ARG A 439 5.35 18.20 -13.41
C ARG A 439 4.33 17.19 -13.95
N LEU A 440 4.77 15.96 -14.22
CA LEU A 440 3.91 14.89 -14.73
C LEU A 440 2.87 14.46 -13.70
N GLN A 441 3.27 14.29 -12.44
CA GLN A 441 2.36 13.96 -11.34
C GLN A 441 1.28 15.03 -11.16
N GLN A 442 1.65 16.32 -11.22
CA GLN A 442 0.69 17.41 -11.17
C GLN A 442 -0.28 17.40 -12.36
N ALA A 443 0.22 17.10 -13.57
CA ALA A 443 -0.62 16.97 -14.76
C ALA A 443 -1.58 15.77 -14.68
N LEU A 444 -1.11 14.63 -14.16
CA LEU A 444 -1.94 13.45 -13.88
C LEU A 444 -3.00 13.75 -12.82
N HIS A 445 -2.64 14.41 -11.73
CA HIS A 445 -3.58 14.86 -10.69
C HIS A 445 -4.69 15.73 -11.30
N ARG A 446 -4.34 16.72 -12.15
CA ARG A 446 -5.33 17.54 -12.87
C ARG A 446 -6.22 16.73 -13.81
N LYS A 447 -5.83 15.54 -14.21
CA LYS A 447 -6.64 14.62 -15.02
C LYS A 447 -7.32 13.52 -14.20
N GLY A 448 -7.27 13.59 -12.86
CA GLY A 448 -7.91 12.62 -11.98
C GLY A 448 -7.15 11.29 -11.93
N VAL A 449 -5.82 11.32 -11.91
CA VAL A 449 -4.98 10.13 -11.70
C VAL A 449 -3.99 10.43 -10.58
N LYS A 450 -3.84 9.49 -9.65
CA LYS A 450 -2.80 9.50 -8.62
C LYS A 450 -1.75 8.44 -8.96
N SER A 451 -0.48 8.84 -9.01
CA SER A 451 0.66 7.93 -9.15
C SER A 451 1.25 7.58 -7.78
N SER A 452 2.09 6.54 -7.72
CA SER A 452 2.88 6.21 -6.53
C SER A 452 3.97 7.24 -6.23
N LEU A 453 4.53 7.17 -5.00
CA LEU A 453 5.83 7.76 -4.68
C LEU A 453 6.85 7.37 -5.74
N SER A 454 7.61 8.35 -6.22
CA SER A 454 8.51 8.25 -7.37
C SER A 454 9.94 8.58 -6.94
N THR A 455 10.96 8.09 -7.65
CA THR A 455 12.37 8.18 -7.23
C THR A 455 13.24 8.67 -8.38
N GLY A 456 14.10 9.66 -8.10
CA GLY A 456 14.98 10.23 -9.12
C GLY A 456 14.20 10.63 -10.39
N PRO A 457 14.59 10.13 -11.58
CA PRO A 457 13.88 10.42 -12.83
C PRO A 457 12.68 9.48 -13.08
N TYR A 458 12.41 8.49 -12.23
CA TYR A 458 11.42 7.44 -12.46
C TYR A 458 10.08 7.75 -11.80
N ILE A 459 9.03 7.80 -12.61
CA ILE A 459 7.64 7.79 -12.13
C ILE A 459 7.16 6.34 -11.98
N ARG A 460 6.51 6.02 -10.85
CA ARG A 460 6.07 4.67 -10.49
C ARG A 460 4.54 4.51 -10.54
N PHE A 461 4.10 3.32 -10.92
CA PHE A 461 2.71 2.90 -10.93
C PHE A 461 2.55 1.49 -10.36
N LEU A 462 1.68 1.38 -9.35
CA LEU A 462 1.29 0.15 -8.66
C LEU A 462 -0.24 0.14 -8.51
N PRO A 463 -1.03 0.04 -9.60
CA PRO A 463 -2.50 0.05 -9.50
C PRO A 463 -3.00 -1.17 -8.73
N PRO A 464 -4.21 -1.16 -8.13
CA PRO A 464 -4.80 -2.39 -7.60
C PRO A 464 -4.78 -3.51 -8.65
N THR A 465 -4.47 -4.75 -8.26
CA THR A 465 -4.37 -5.87 -9.20
C THR A 465 -5.72 -6.32 -9.75
N VAL A 466 -6.81 -5.79 -9.20
CA VAL A 466 -8.19 -5.92 -9.74
C VAL A 466 -8.50 -4.90 -10.86
N ILE A 467 -7.53 -4.07 -11.27
CA ILE A 467 -7.73 -3.07 -12.32
C ILE A 467 -8.26 -3.71 -13.60
N SER A 468 -9.32 -3.12 -14.14
CA SER A 468 -10.02 -3.59 -15.33
C SER A 468 -9.33 -3.10 -16.61
N PRO A 469 -9.57 -3.75 -17.76
CA PRO A 469 -9.05 -3.28 -19.05
C PRO A 469 -9.45 -1.82 -19.35
N GLY A 470 -10.70 -1.45 -19.05
CA GLY A 470 -11.20 -0.09 -19.28
C GLY A 470 -10.54 0.96 -18.38
N GLU A 471 -10.19 0.60 -17.15
CA GLU A 471 -9.43 1.50 -16.26
C GLU A 471 -7.98 1.69 -16.74
N VAL A 472 -7.36 0.66 -17.30
CA VAL A 472 -6.05 0.78 -17.96
C VAL A 472 -6.13 1.71 -19.17
N ASP A 473 -7.17 1.60 -20.00
CA ASP A 473 -7.38 2.50 -21.14
C ASP A 473 -7.54 3.95 -20.69
N VAL A 474 -8.32 4.20 -19.63
CA VAL A 474 -8.48 5.53 -19.02
C VAL A 474 -7.15 6.06 -18.52
N PHE A 475 -6.34 5.23 -17.85
CA PHE A 475 -5.01 5.61 -17.39
C PHE A 475 -4.11 6.02 -18.57
N LEU A 476 -3.99 5.18 -19.58
CA LEU A 476 -3.15 5.42 -20.75
C LEU A 476 -3.56 6.69 -21.50
N GLN A 477 -4.86 6.92 -21.68
CA GLN A 477 -5.39 8.14 -22.28
C GLN A 477 -4.99 9.39 -21.49
N ARG A 478 -5.19 9.37 -20.17
CA ARG A 478 -4.87 10.51 -19.30
C ARG A 478 -3.37 10.74 -19.19
N LEU A 479 -2.57 9.67 -19.15
CA LEU A 479 -1.11 9.75 -19.18
C LEU A 479 -0.61 10.39 -20.47
N GLY A 480 -1.11 9.96 -21.64
CA GLY A 480 -0.77 10.57 -22.92
C GLY A 480 -1.09 12.06 -22.96
N GLY A 481 -2.27 12.45 -22.45
CA GLY A 481 -2.62 13.86 -22.31
C GLY A 481 -1.71 14.63 -21.35
N ALA A 482 -1.22 14.01 -20.28
CA ALA A 482 -0.34 14.64 -19.29
C ALA A 482 1.09 14.83 -19.82
N LEU A 483 1.59 13.86 -20.61
CA LEU A 483 2.90 13.92 -21.25
C LEU A 483 3.02 15.03 -22.31
N VAL A 484 1.90 15.51 -22.88
CA VAL A 484 1.91 16.69 -23.76
C VAL A 484 2.34 17.95 -23.01
N GLU A 485 2.03 18.05 -21.71
CA GLU A 485 2.34 19.22 -20.86
C GLU A 485 3.82 19.28 -20.42
N LEU A 486 4.59 18.24 -20.73
CA LEU A 486 6.04 18.21 -20.51
C LEU A 486 6.86 18.79 -21.67
N LYS A 487 6.23 19.02 -22.83
CA LYS A 487 6.90 19.57 -24.03
C LYS A 487 7.38 21.00 -23.86
#